data_AF-A0A136WCY3-F1
#
_entry.id   AF-A0A136WCY3-F1
#
_cell.length_a   1.000
_cell.length_b   1.000
_cell.length_c   1.000
_cell.angle_alpha   90.00
_cell.angle_beta   90.00
_cell.angle_gamma   90.00
#
_symmetry.space_group_name_H-M   'P 1'
#
loop_
_entity.id
_entity.type
_entity.pdbx_description
1 polymer ?
#
loop_
_entity_poly.entity_id
_entity_poly.type
_entity_poly.pdbx_seq_one_letter_code
_entity_poly.pdbx_strand_id
1 'polypeptide(L)' 'MNVMFLGGILMLILFFGGFVLAGLAIWALATKKDTLPQWGKIMLWVFVVLAGMILITGIVCILVFVRKFLLF' A
#
# COMPACT_ATOMS: atom_id res chain seq x y z
N MET A 1 -16.34 -16.84 12.44
CA MET A 1 -16.06 -16.08 11.19
C MET A 1 -15.07 -16.89 10.37
N ASN A 2 -15.36 -17.13 9.09
CA ASN A 2 -14.54 -17.98 8.24
C ASN A 2 -13.13 -17.35 8.08
N VAL A 3 -12.05 -18.13 8.25
CA VAL A 3 -10.66 -17.60 8.24
C VAL A 3 -10.35 -16.89 6.92
N MET A 4 -10.97 -17.32 5.82
CA MET A 4 -10.90 -16.67 4.52
C MET A 4 -11.53 -15.26 4.51
N PHE A 5 -12.61 -15.06 5.27
CA PHE A 5 -13.28 -13.76 5.37
C PHE A 5 -12.47 -12.77 6.20
N LEU A 6 -11.85 -13.24 7.29
CA LEU A 6 -10.96 -12.42 8.11
C LEU A 6 -9.70 -11.99 7.32
N GLY A 7 -9.12 -12.90 6.54
CA GLY A 7 -7.96 -12.60 5.68
C GLY A 7 -8.28 -11.56 4.59
N GLY A 8 -9.47 -11.62 3.99
CA GLY A 8 -9.93 -10.64 3.00
C GLY A 8 -10.09 -9.23 3.59
N ILE A 9 -10.69 -9.10 4.77
CA ILE A 9 -10.82 -7.81 5.47
C ILE A 9 -9.45 -7.23 5.82
N LEU A 10 -8.55 -8.06 6.34
CA LEU A 10 -7.21 -7.62 6.75
C LEU A 10 -6.38 -7.15 5.54
N MET A 11 -6.51 -7.84 4.40
CA MET A 11 -5.91 -7.42 3.13
C MET A 11 -6.48 -6.09 2.62
N LEU A 12 -7.80 -5.87 2.70
CA LEU A 12 -8.41 -4.59 2.31
C LEU A 12 -7.91 -3.44 3.19
N ILE A 13 -7.79 -3.65 4.50
CA ILE A 13 -7.26 -2.64 5.44
C ILE A 13 -5.80 -2.31 5.11
N LEU A 14 -4.96 -3.31 4.85
CA LEU A 14 -3.57 -3.11 4.46
C LEU A 14 -3.45 -2.39 3.11
N PHE A 15 -4.31 -2.72 2.15
CA PHE A 15 -4.34 -2.07 0.85
C PHE A 15 -4.72 -0.59 0.95
N PHE A 16 -5.79 -0.29 1.71
CA PHE A 16 -6.22 1.09 1.94
C PHE A 16 -5.17 1.87 2.74
N GLY A 17 -4.60 1.24 3.77
CA GLY A 17 -3.50 1.81 4.54
C GLY A 17 -2.29 2.14 3.68
N GLY A 18 -1.88 1.22 2.80
CA GLY A 18 -0.79 1.43 1.85
C GLY A 18 -1.07 2.58 0.88
N PHE A 19 -2.31 2.73 0.40
CA PHE A 19 -2.71 3.83 -0.48
C PHE A 19 -2.60 5.19 0.22
N VAL A 20 -3.11 5.27 1.45
CA VAL A 20 -3.02 6.49 2.27
C VAL A 20 -1.56 6.84 2.57
N LEU A 21 -0.75 5.84 2.92
CA LEU A 21 0.68 6.04 3.22
C LEU A 21 1.46 6.52 2.00
N ALA A 22 1.21 5.93 0.83
CA ALA A 22 1.79 6.37 -0.45
C ALA A 22 1.37 7.80 -0.78
N GLY A 23 0.08 8.11 -0.68
CA GLY A 23 -0.45 9.45 -0.95
C GLY A 23 0.14 10.52 -0.04
N LEU A 24 0.23 10.25 1.27
CA LEU A 24 0.83 11.15 2.24
C LEU A 24 2.33 11.33 2.00
N ALA A 25 3.06 10.25 1.67
CA ALA A 25 4.49 10.33 1.39
C ALA A 25 4.79 11.13 0.13
N ILE A 26 4.01 10.92 -0.96
CA ILE A 26 4.13 11.69 -2.20
C ILE A 26 3.75 13.16 -1.96
N TRP A 27 2.69 13.42 -1.19
CA TRP A 27 2.26 14.77 -0.85
C TRP A 27 3.30 15.52 -0.01
N ALA A 28 3.90 14.85 0.97
CA ALA A 28 4.99 15.40 1.79
C ALA A 28 6.24 15.69 0.93
N LEU A 29 6.58 14.78 0.00
CA LEU A 29 7.65 15.01 -0.98
C LEU A 29 7.33 16.22 -1.87
N ALA A 30 6.11 16.35 -2.38
CA ALA A 30 5.73 17.45 -3.28
C ALA A 30 5.71 18.82 -2.59
N THR A 31 5.24 18.90 -1.34
CA THR A 31 5.03 20.17 -0.63
C THR A 31 6.22 20.61 0.21
N LYS A 32 7.05 19.68 0.69
CA LYS A 32 8.18 19.97 1.60
C LYS A 32 9.54 19.62 1.01
N LYS A 33 9.62 19.31 -0.30
CA LYS A 33 10.87 19.01 -1.01
C LYS A 33 11.99 20.01 -0.69
N ASP A 34 11.74 21.31 -0.64
CA ASP A 34 12.83 22.27 -0.49
C ASP A 34 13.20 22.58 0.96
N THR A 35 12.36 22.16 1.91
CA THR A 35 12.57 22.35 3.36
C THR A 35 13.11 21.11 4.06
N LEU A 36 13.03 19.94 3.43
CA LEU A 36 13.50 18.69 4.01
C LEU A 36 15.01 18.46 3.77
N PRO A 37 15.76 18.07 4.81
CA PRO A 37 17.14 17.63 4.65
C PRO A 37 17.22 16.40 3.73
N GLN A 38 18.36 16.18 3.08
CA GLN A 38 18.54 15.11 2.10
C GLN A 38 18.17 13.72 2.66
N TRP A 39 18.48 13.47 3.93
CA TRP A 39 18.08 12.26 4.66
C TRP A 39 16.55 12.07 4.75
N GLY A 40 15.80 13.16 4.93
CA GLY A 40 14.33 13.14 4.98
C GLY A 40 13.70 12.82 3.61
N LYS A 41 14.30 13.31 2.52
CA LYS A 41 13.87 12.96 1.16
C LYS A 41 14.08 11.48 0.86
N ILE A 42 15.22 10.93 1.25
CA ILE A 42 15.55 9.52 1.06
C ILE A 42 14.57 8.64 1.85
N MET A 43 14.31 8.96 3.12
CA MET A 43 13.34 8.24 3.93
C MET A 43 11.94 8.28 3.33
N LEU A 44 11.47 9.44 2.85
CA LEU A 44 10.17 9.54 2.18
C LEU A 44 10.11 8.69 0.91
N TRP A 45 11.17 8.67 0.10
CA TRP A 45 11.25 7.80 -1.07
C TRP A 45 11.21 6.31 -0.69
N VAL A 46 11.88 5.91 0.39
CA VAL A 46 11.77 4.54 0.91
C VAL A 46 10.32 4.22 1.29
N PHE A 47 9.62 5.13 1.99
CA PHE A 47 8.20 4.94 2.30
C PHE A 47 7.32 4.83 1.05
N VAL A 48 7.58 5.62 0.01
CA VAL A 48 6.86 5.52 -1.28
C VAL A 48 7.10 4.15 -1.92
N VAL A 49 8.34 3.67 -1.95
CA VAL A 49 8.68 2.34 -2.51
C VAL A 49 8.01 1.23 -1.71
N LEU A 50 8.08 1.30 -0.38
CA LEU A 50 7.46 0.31 0.52
C LEU A 50 5.94 0.26 0.34
N ALA A 51 5.30 1.42 0.28
CA ALA A 51 3.86 1.52 0.06
C ALA A 51 3.48 1.01 -1.34
N GLY A 52 4.30 1.29 -2.36
CA GLY A 52 4.14 0.73 -3.70
C GLY A 52 4.19 -0.79 -3.72
N MET A 53 5.14 -1.40 -3.00
CA MET A 53 5.23 -2.86 -2.86
C MET A 53 3.97 -3.44 -2.20
N ILE A 54 3.49 -2.82 -1.12
CA ILE A 54 2.27 -3.25 -0.42
C ILE A 54 1.06 -3.18 -1.34
N LEU A 55 0.93 -2.12 -2.15
CA LEU A 55 -0.14 -1.99 -3.14
C LEU A 55 -0.07 -3.09 -4.21
N ILE A 56 1.11 -3.36 -4.77
CA ILE A 56 1.28 -4.43 -5.77
C ILE A 56 0.91 -5.80 -5.16
N THR A 57 1.41 -6.11 -3.96
CA THR A 57 1.07 -7.34 -3.24
C THR A 57 -0.44 -7.44 -2.99
N GLY A 58 -1.09 -6.35 -2.58
CA GLY A 58 -2.53 -6.30 -2.39
C GLY A 58 -3.32 -6.57 -3.67
N ILE A 59 -2.93 -5.97 -4.80
CA ILE A 59 -3.56 -6.23 -6.11
C ILE A 59 -3.42 -7.70 -6.49
N VAL A 60 -2.23 -8.28 -6.36
CA VAL A 60 -1.99 -9.70 -6.67
C VAL A 60 -2.84 -10.61 -5.78
N CYS A 61 -2.94 -10.31 -4.48
CA CYS A 61 -3.80 -11.06 -3.56
C CYS A 61 -5.28 -10.96 -3.94
N ILE A 62 -5.77 -9.78 -4.31
CA ILE A 62 -7.16 -9.60 -4.78
C ILE A 62 -7.39 -10.42 -6.06
N LEU A 63 -6.47 -10.37 -7.03
CA LEU A 63 -6.57 -11.14 -8.27
C LEU A 63 -6.62 -12.66 -8.01
N VAL A 64 -5.77 -13.17 -7.11
CA VAL A 64 -5.78 -14.59 -6.71
C VAL A 64 -7.08 -14.96 -6.02
N PHE A 65 -7.59 -14.11 -5.13
CA PHE A 65 -8.86 -14.33 -4.43
C PHE A 65 -10.04 -14.35 -5.41
N VAL A 66 -10.12 -13.37 -6.31
CA VAL A 66 -11.14 -13.27 -7.35
C VAL A 66 -11.09 -14.47 -8.29
N ARG A 67 -9.89 -14.86 -8.75
CA ARG A 67 -9.70 -16.04 -9.58
C ARG A 67 -10.20 -17.32 -8.90
N LYS A 68 -9.94 -17.47 -7.60
CA LYS A 68 -10.38 -18.62 -6.81
C LYS A 68 -11.89 -18.60 -6.53
N PHE A 69 -12.57 -17.47 -6.68
CA PHE A 69 -14.02 -17.35 -6.44
C PHE A 69 -14.85 -17.45 -7.75
N LEU A 70 -14.32 -16.97 -8.87
CA LEU A 70 -15.01 -16.96 -10.19
C LEU A 70 -14.82 -18.24 -11.03
N LEU A 71 -13.81 -19.07 -10.76
CA LEU A 71 -13.56 -20.32 -11.49
C LEU A 71 -14.14 -21.58 -10.81
N PHE A 72 -15.06 -21.39 -9.84
CA PHE A 72 -15.92 -22.47 -9.34
C PHE A 72 -17.24 -22.49 -10.08
#